data_AF-A0A2P4XX46-F1
#
_entry.id   AF-A0A2P4XX46-F1
#
_cell.length_a   1.000
_cell.length_b   1.000
_cell.length_c   1.000
_cell.angle_alpha   90.00
_cell.angle_beta   90.00
_cell.angle_gamma   90.00
#
_symmetry.space_group_name_H-M   'P 1'
#
loop_
_entity.id
_entity.type
_entity.pdbx_description
1 polymer ?
#
loop_
_entity_poly.entity_id
_entity_poly.type
_entity_poly.pdbx_seq_one_letter_code
_entity_poly.pdbx_strand_id
1 'polypeptide(L)'
;MWFKRPVVCALIVAWTSSIASVTAKNATTSGTTYPTKSGVRTWVDPATPDDRQTYISSRGRTWDLVMSDEFNVANRSFRPGDDHIWTSLEKPDGVNGALELYSHNMTSTMCDDDGTCYFYIKAVDEVNVIHVYNMYTHPPGYVDAYFFYRAAMVQSWNKFCFQGGMLEVRAQLPGAVSEASGNP
;
A
#
# COMPACT_ATOMS: atom_id res chain seq x y z
N MET A 1 -82.75 -60.13 15.93
CA MET A 1 -82.48 -59.00 15.02
C MET A 1 -82.15 -57.76 15.84
N TRP A 2 -80.88 -57.55 16.21
CA TRP A 2 -80.42 -56.31 16.86
C TRP A 2 -79.02 -55.99 16.29
N PHE A 3 -78.96 -54.87 15.57
CA PHE A 3 -77.78 -54.33 14.89
C PHE A 3 -76.70 -53.92 15.90
N LYS A 4 -75.47 -54.42 15.76
CA LYS A 4 -74.29 -53.77 16.35
C LYS A 4 -73.63 -52.91 15.28
N ARG A 5 -73.64 -51.59 15.50
CA ARG A 5 -72.96 -50.59 14.67
C ARG A 5 -71.44 -50.80 14.74
N PRO A 6 -70.69 -50.67 13.63
CA PRO A 6 -69.24 -50.65 13.69
C PRO A 6 -68.77 -49.29 14.22
N VAL A 7 -67.85 -49.31 15.19
CA VAL A 7 -67.14 -48.13 15.66
C VAL A 7 -66.06 -47.82 14.63
N VAL A 8 -66.20 -46.70 13.91
CA VAL A 8 -65.15 -46.19 13.03
C VAL A 8 -64.12 -45.47 13.90
N CYS A 9 -62.95 -46.08 14.07
CA CYS A 9 -61.82 -45.47 14.75
C CYS A 9 -61.06 -44.61 13.73
N ALA A 10 -61.20 -43.28 13.80
CA ALA A 10 -60.42 -42.36 12.98
C ALA A 10 -58.99 -42.24 13.56
N LEU A 11 -58.01 -42.83 12.87
CA LEU A 11 -56.60 -42.64 13.17
C LEU A 11 -56.17 -41.25 12.67
N ILE A 12 -55.99 -40.30 13.59
CA ILE A 12 -55.37 -39.01 13.29
C ILE A 12 -53.86 -39.25 13.26
N VAL A 13 -53.28 -39.26 12.05
CA VAL A 13 -51.83 -39.31 11.86
C VAL A 13 -51.29 -37.89 12.05
N ALA A 14 -50.78 -37.59 13.23
CA ALA A 14 -50.05 -36.35 13.49
C ALA A 14 -48.63 -36.48 12.94
N TRP A 15 -48.36 -35.81 11.81
CA TRP A 15 -47.00 -35.68 11.28
C TRP A 15 -46.22 -34.67 12.11
N THR A 16 -45.29 -35.13 12.93
CA THR A 16 -44.33 -34.27 13.63
C THR A 16 -43.19 -33.89 12.69
N SER A 17 -43.34 -32.79 11.98
CA SER A 17 -42.26 -32.21 11.18
C SER A 17 -41.16 -31.69 12.10
N SER A 18 -40.08 -32.46 12.25
CA SER A 18 -38.90 -32.04 12.99
C SER A 18 -38.08 -31.11 12.10
N ILE A 19 -38.21 -29.79 12.32
CA ILE A 19 -37.33 -28.81 11.66
C ILE A 19 -35.97 -28.87 12.36
N ALA A 20 -35.04 -29.63 11.79
CA ALA A 20 -33.64 -29.56 12.19
C ALA A 20 -33.06 -28.23 11.69
N SER A 21 -32.91 -27.26 12.58
CA SER A 21 -32.20 -26.03 12.30
C SER A 21 -30.70 -26.34 12.30
N VAL A 22 -30.12 -26.50 11.11
CA VAL A 22 -28.67 -26.54 10.97
C VAL A 22 -28.19 -25.10 11.15
N THR A 23 -27.65 -24.78 12.32
CA THR A 23 -26.83 -23.58 12.47
C THR A 23 -25.57 -23.81 11.64
N ALA A 24 -25.54 -23.21 10.45
CA ALA A 24 -24.28 -23.05 9.75
C ALA A 24 -23.37 -22.25 10.69
N LYS A 25 -22.42 -22.92 11.34
CA LYS A 25 -21.28 -22.23 11.95
C LYS A 25 -20.58 -21.57 10.77
N ASN A 26 -20.81 -20.28 10.62
CA ASN A 26 -19.96 -19.43 9.80
C ASN A 26 -18.63 -19.35 10.55
N ALA A 27 -17.83 -20.42 10.46
CA ALA A 27 -16.45 -20.43 10.87
C ALA A 27 -15.64 -19.72 9.78
N THR A 28 -15.99 -18.46 9.51
CA THR A 28 -14.95 -17.50 9.14
C THR A 28 -14.03 -17.48 10.35
N THR A 29 -12.85 -18.09 10.18
CA THR A 29 -11.76 -18.14 11.15
C THR A 29 -11.58 -16.76 11.80
N SER A 30 -12.13 -16.58 13.00
CA SER A 30 -11.77 -15.46 13.85
C SER A 30 -10.30 -15.66 14.23
N GLY A 31 -9.43 -14.77 13.77
CA GLY A 31 -8.07 -14.65 14.31
C GLY A 31 -6.95 -15.41 13.59
N THR A 32 -6.85 -15.33 12.27
CA THR A 32 -5.55 -15.57 11.60
C THR A 32 -4.69 -14.31 11.55
N THR A 33 -4.81 -13.42 12.54
CA THR A 33 -3.74 -12.46 12.83
C THR A 33 -2.83 -13.14 13.83
N TYR A 34 -1.62 -13.50 13.37
CA TYR A 34 -0.55 -13.94 14.26
C TYR A 34 0.20 -12.70 14.71
N PRO A 35 -0.16 -12.09 15.85
CA PRO A 35 0.56 -10.92 16.33
C PRO A 35 2.02 -11.31 16.54
N THR A 36 2.92 -10.40 16.19
CA THR A 36 4.33 -10.60 16.48
C THR A 36 4.52 -10.70 17.98
N LYS A 37 5.38 -11.63 18.43
CA LYS A 37 5.69 -11.78 19.86
C LYS A 37 6.33 -10.52 20.45
N SER A 38 6.98 -9.72 19.60
CA SER A 38 7.58 -8.43 19.96
C SER A 38 6.56 -7.30 20.16
N GLY A 39 5.31 -7.45 19.70
CA GLY A 39 4.32 -6.37 19.69
C GLY A 39 4.50 -5.36 18.55
N VAL A 40 5.56 -5.49 17.74
CA VAL A 40 5.81 -4.64 16.55
C VAL A 40 4.89 -5.06 15.42
N ARG A 41 4.03 -4.16 14.94
CA ARG A 41 3.13 -4.47 13.81
C ARG A 41 3.95 -4.66 12.52
N THR A 42 3.44 -5.46 11.59
CA THR A 42 4.19 -5.87 10.39
C THR A 42 4.65 -4.72 9.48
N TRP A 43 3.89 -3.62 9.42
CA TRP A 43 4.09 -2.53 8.46
C TRP A 43 4.23 -1.15 9.14
N VAL A 44 4.31 -1.13 10.46
CA VAL A 44 4.39 0.10 11.27
C VAL A 44 5.79 0.18 11.82
N ASP A 45 6.47 1.30 11.56
CA ASP A 45 7.78 1.58 12.10
C ASP A 45 7.74 1.55 13.64
N PRO A 46 8.62 0.78 14.32
CA PRO A 46 8.75 0.81 15.76
C PRO A 46 9.01 2.19 16.35
N ALA A 47 9.56 3.12 15.58
CA ALA A 47 9.80 4.50 15.99
C ALA A 47 8.55 5.40 15.87
N THR A 48 7.43 4.92 15.29
CA THR A 48 6.22 5.73 15.18
C THR A 48 5.64 6.00 16.58
N PRO A 49 5.46 7.29 16.96
CA PRO A 49 4.99 7.67 18.29
C PRO A 49 3.64 7.05 18.68
N ASP A 50 3.44 6.78 19.98
CA ASP A 50 2.23 6.16 20.51
C ASP A 50 0.96 6.97 20.23
N ASP A 51 1.05 8.30 20.20
CA ASP A 51 -0.05 9.21 19.89
C ASP A 51 -0.43 9.23 18.40
N ARG A 52 0.35 8.58 17.55
CA ARG A 52 0.13 8.45 16.10
C ARG A 52 -0.39 7.06 15.68
N GLN A 53 -0.56 6.15 16.63
CA GLN A 53 -1.04 4.78 16.39
C GLN A 53 -2.54 4.70 16.09
N THR A 54 -3.31 5.74 16.45
CA THR A 54 -4.75 5.85 16.19
C THR A 54 -5.15 7.28 15.82
N TYR A 55 -6.18 7.43 14.99
CA TYR A 55 -6.73 8.72 14.61
C TYR A 55 -8.25 8.74 14.76
N ILE A 56 -8.81 9.83 15.27
CA ILE A 56 -10.27 10.03 15.30
C ILE A 56 -10.66 10.85 14.07
N SER A 57 -11.35 10.21 13.13
CA SER A 57 -11.86 10.87 11.93
C SER A 57 -12.83 12.00 12.26
N SER A 58 -13.00 12.93 11.32
CA SER A 58 -14.00 14.01 11.41
C SER A 58 -15.44 13.53 11.59
N ARG A 59 -15.71 12.24 11.38
CA ARG A 59 -17.02 11.59 11.58
C ARG A 59 -17.09 10.78 12.89
N GLY A 60 -16.12 10.93 13.79
CA GLY A 60 -16.07 10.28 15.10
C GLY A 60 -15.65 8.81 15.09
N ARG A 61 -15.28 8.24 13.94
CA ARG A 61 -14.74 6.87 13.87
C ARG A 61 -13.26 6.85 14.22
N THR A 62 -12.84 5.88 15.01
CA THR A 62 -11.42 5.60 15.27
C THR A 62 -10.83 4.79 14.11
N TRP A 63 -9.65 5.21 13.65
CA TRP A 63 -8.85 4.53 12.63
C TRP A 63 -7.54 4.08 13.26
N ASP A 64 -7.17 2.82 13.03
CA ASP A 64 -5.90 2.27 13.46
C ASP A 64 -4.81 2.51 12.40
N LEU A 65 -3.60 2.83 12.86
CA LEU A 65 -2.45 2.92 11.98
C LEU A 65 -2.09 1.54 11.42
N VAL A 66 -2.11 1.43 10.09
CA VAL A 66 -1.84 0.16 9.37
C VAL A 66 -0.47 0.14 8.70
N MET A 67 0.14 1.30 8.45
CA MET A 67 1.44 1.44 7.82
C MET A 67 2.07 2.78 8.20
N SER A 68 3.37 2.79 8.52
CA SER A 68 4.16 4.01 8.74
C SER A 68 5.63 3.76 8.47
N ASP A 69 6.36 4.83 8.21
CA ASP A 69 7.83 4.85 8.16
C ASP A 69 8.30 6.25 8.55
N GLU A 70 9.15 6.34 9.58
CA GLU A 70 9.71 7.61 10.04
C GLU A 70 11.06 7.91 9.38
N PHE A 71 11.63 6.94 8.64
CA PHE A 71 12.91 7.05 7.94
C PHE A 71 14.13 7.35 8.84
N ASN A 72 14.06 6.97 10.12
CA ASN A 72 15.08 7.26 11.14
C ASN A 72 16.35 6.38 11.09
N VAL A 73 16.52 5.56 10.05
CA VAL A 73 17.71 4.73 9.85
C VAL A 73 18.44 5.23 8.62
N ALA A 74 19.65 5.79 8.80
CA ALA A 74 20.46 6.34 7.71
C ALA A 74 20.95 5.25 6.73
N ASN A 75 21.20 5.66 5.48
CA ASN A 75 21.78 4.85 4.43
C ASN A 75 20.98 3.58 4.07
N ARG A 76 19.65 3.63 4.18
CA ARG A 76 18.79 2.53 3.68
C ARG A 76 18.94 2.40 2.17
N SER A 77 19.05 1.16 1.71
CA SER A 77 18.92 0.83 0.29
C SER A 77 17.47 0.45 0.01
N PHE A 78 16.89 1.05 -1.02
CA PHE A 78 15.54 0.70 -1.47
C PHE A 78 15.55 -0.19 -2.71
N ARG A 79 16.69 -0.80 -3.07
CA ARG A 79 16.71 -1.75 -4.19
C ARG A 79 15.75 -2.91 -3.92
N PRO A 80 15.22 -3.56 -4.97
CA PRO A 80 14.34 -4.71 -4.81
C PRO A 80 14.96 -5.78 -3.89
N GLY A 81 14.35 -6.01 -2.73
CA GLY A 81 14.78 -6.99 -1.74
C GLY A 81 15.58 -6.44 -0.55
N ASP A 82 16.08 -5.21 -0.61
CA ASP A 82 16.89 -4.62 0.46
C ASP A 82 16.06 -3.98 1.57
N ASP A 83 14.86 -3.51 1.24
CA ASP A 83 13.91 -2.91 2.18
C ASP A 83 12.59 -3.68 2.19
N HIS A 84 12.05 -3.90 3.39
CA HIS A 84 10.84 -4.69 3.59
C HIS A 84 9.54 -3.92 3.27
N ILE A 85 9.56 -2.58 3.31
CA ILE A 85 8.38 -1.73 3.09
C ILE A 85 8.43 -1.08 1.71
N TRP A 86 9.61 -0.63 1.27
CA TRP A 86 9.77 0.18 0.08
C TRP A 86 10.59 -0.50 -1.01
N THR A 87 10.39 -0.09 -2.25
CA THR A 87 11.17 -0.51 -3.41
C THR A 87 11.32 0.65 -4.38
N SER A 88 12.56 0.99 -4.72
CA SER A 88 12.89 1.93 -5.78
C SER A 88 12.76 1.28 -7.16
N LEU A 89 12.51 2.10 -8.17
CA LEU A 89 12.37 1.66 -9.55
C LEU A 89 13.56 2.08 -10.42
N GLU A 90 13.82 1.29 -11.45
CA GLU A 90 14.78 1.56 -12.52
C GLU A 90 14.07 1.48 -13.86
N LYS A 91 13.69 2.63 -14.42
CA LYS A 91 12.82 2.69 -15.61
C LYS A 91 12.76 4.11 -16.17
N PRO A 92 12.73 4.29 -17.51
CA PRO A 92 12.37 5.57 -18.11
C PRO A 92 10.93 5.96 -17.78
N ASP A 93 10.69 7.23 -17.47
CA ASP A 93 9.31 7.70 -17.38
C ASP A 93 8.75 7.90 -18.80
N GLY A 94 7.79 7.05 -19.16
CA GLY A 94 7.21 7.00 -20.50
C GLY A 94 5.88 7.74 -20.61
N VAL A 95 5.45 8.47 -19.57
CA VAL A 95 4.14 9.12 -19.52
C VAL A 95 4.31 10.63 -19.66
N ASN A 96 3.35 11.29 -20.32
CA ASN A 96 3.25 12.75 -20.41
C ASN A 96 4.48 13.50 -20.98
N GLY A 97 5.36 12.82 -21.73
CA GLY A 97 6.57 13.47 -22.27
C GLY A 97 7.61 13.81 -21.20
N ALA A 98 7.66 13.01 -20.13
CA ALA A 98 8.66 13.11 -19.09
C ALA A 98 10.09 13.09 -19.66
N LEU A 99 10.98 13.84 -19.01
CA LEU A 99 12.37 14.05 -19.44
C LEU A 99 13.36 13.29 -18.57
N GLU A 100 12.87 12.55 -17.58
CA GLU A 100 13.64 11.89 -16.54
C GLU A 100 13.67 10.36 -16.63
N LEU A 101 14.78 9.80 -16.16
CA LEU A 101 14.96 8.39 -15.86
C LEU A 101 14.90 8.16 -14.35
N TYR A 102 14.10 7.19 -13.89
CA TYR A 102 14.17 6.74 -12.50
C TYR A 102 15.28 5.72 -12.32
N SER A 103 16.11 5.91 -11.30
CA SER A 103 17.19 5.00 -10.95
C SER A 103 17.27 4.69 -9.46
N HIS A 104 17.73 3.47 -9.15
CA HIS A 104 17.80 2.97 -7.78
C HIS A 104 18.76 3.77 -6.87
N ASN A 105 19.81 4.37 -7.45
CA ASN A 105 20.85 5.10 -6.72
C ASN A 105 20.55 6.60 -6.51
N MET A 106 19.35 7.05 -6.85
CA MET A 106 18.92 8.44 -6.67
C MET A 106 18.05 8.64 -5.43
N THR A 107 18.05 7.70 -4.51
CA THR A 107 17.29 7.79 -3.25
C THR A 107 17.96 6.99 -2.14
N SER A 108 17.83 7.47 -0.91
CA SER A 108 18.20 6.77 0.31
C SER A 108 17.60 7.55 1.49
N THR A 109 18.06 7.24 2.70
CA THR A 109 17.80 8.00 3.92
C THR A 109 19.09 8.63 4.41
N MET A 110 18.99 9.81 5.01
CA MET A 110 20.11 10.52 5.65
C MET A 110 19.66 11.08 6.98
N CYS A 111 20.60 11.33 7.88
CA CYS A 111 20.36 12.07 9.12
C CYS A 111 21.34 13.24 9.18
N ASP A 112 20.82 14.41 9.53
CA ASP A 112 21.61 15.61 9.77
C ASP A 112 22.24 15.59 11.16
N ASP A 113 23.21 16.49 11.40
CA ASP A 113 23.91 16.61 12.69
C ASP A 113 22.97 16.99 13.85
N ASP A 114 21.80 17.56 13.56
CA ASP A 114 20.76 17.91 14.55
C ASP A 114 19.90 16.70 14.97
N GLY A 115 20.15 15.52 14.39
CA GLY A 115 19.42 14.29 14.65
C GLY A 115 18.16 14.11 13.79
N THR A 116 17.85 15.04 12.89
CA THR A 116 16.73 14.91 11.95
C THR A 116 17.10 13.92 10.86
N CYS A 117 16.40 12.80 10.81
CA CYS A 117 16.51 11.83 9.72
C CYS A 117 15.38 12.01 8.70
N TYR A 118 15.69 11.73 7.44
CA TYR A 118 14.73 11.89 6.35
C TYR A 118 15.06 10.98 5.16
N PHE A 119 14.00 10.62 4.46
CA PHE A 119 14.06 10.08 3.11
C PHE A 119 14.32 11.20 2.11
N TYR A 120 15.21 10.97 1.14
CA TYR A 120 15.48 11.93 0.07
C TYR A 120 15.41 11.31 -1.32
N ILE A 121 15.12 12.17 -2.29
CA ILE A 121 15.25 11.92 -3.72
C ILE A 121 16.26 12.93 -4.27
N LYS A 122 17.27 12.43 -4.98
CA LYS A 122 18.22 13.23 -5.75
C LYS A 122 17.70 13.35 -7.18
N ALA A 123 17.89 14.53 -7.76
CA ALA A 123 17.70 14.76 -9.18
C ALA A 123 19.00 15.36 -9.73
N VAL A 124 19.47 14.84 -10.86
CA VAL A 124 20.70 15.31 -11.52
C VAL A 124 20.47 15.52 -13.00
N ASP A 125 21.18 16.50 -13.56
CA ASP A 125 21.23 16.76 -14.99
C ASP A 125 22.19 15.74 -15.63
N GLU A 126 21.64 14.78 -16.37
CA GLU A 126 22.40 13.70 -16.99
C GLU A 126 21.67 13.19 -18.23
N VAL A 127 22.33 13.32 -19.39
CA VAL A 127 21.78 12.84 -20.65
C VAL A 127 21.91 11.31 -20.73
N ASN A 128 20.77 10.64 -20.74
CA ASN A 128 20.62 9.21 -20.93
C ASN A 128 19.90 8.95 -22.25
N VAL A 129 20.41 8.00 -23.05
CA VAL A 129 19.81 7.62 -24.33
C VAL A 129 19.41 6.16 -24.26
N ILE A 130 18.15 5.87 -24.59
CA ILE A 130 17.62 4.51 -24.63
C ILE A 130 17.17 4.20 -26.06
N HIS A 131 17.73 3.14 -26.64
CA HIS A 131 17.32 2.62 -27.93
C HIS A 131 16.06 1.77 -27.76
N VAL A 132 14.92 2.28 -28.23
CA VAL A 132 13.61 1.64 -28.05
C VAL A 132 12.95 1.37 -29.40
N TYR A 133 12.16 0.30 -29.47
CA TYR A 133 11.34 0.01 -30.64
C TYR A 133 10.04 0.81 -30.59
N ASN A 134 9.79 1.64 -31.61
CA ASN A 134 8.61 2.48 -31.69
C ASN A 134 7.62 1.95 -32.76
N MET A 135 6.57 1.29 -32.28
CA MET A 135 5.49 0.75 -33.13
C MET A 135 4.57 1.82 -33.74
N TYR A 136 4.65 3.07 -33.27
CA TYR A 136 3.81 4.18 -33.70
C TYR A 136 4.44 5.02 -34.83
N THR A 137 5.64 4.67 -35.28
CA THR A 137 6.28 5.29 -36.46
C THR A 137 5.90 4.54 -37.74
N HIS A 138 5.97 5.21 -38.90
CA HIS A 138 5.67 4.62 -40.20
C HIS A 138 6.83 4.84 -41.18
N PRO A 139 7.64 3.81 -41.48
CA PRO A 139 7.55 2.42 -40.98
C PRO A 139 7.97 2.30 -39.49
N PRO A 140 7.45 1.29 -38.75
CA PRO A 140 7.90 1.00 -37.39
C PRO A 140 9.39 0.68 -37.34
N GLY A 141 10.10 1.21 -36.34
CA GLY A 141 11.54 1.03 -36.24
C GLY A 141 12.10 1.37 -34.86
N TYR A 142 13.41 1.13 -34.71
CA TYR A 142 14.15 1.57 -33.53
C TYR A 142 14.41 3.07 -33.59
N VAL A 143 14.24 3.74 -32.46
CA VAL A 143 14.48 5.16 -32.28
C VAL A 143 15.23 5.41 -30.98
N ASP A 144 15.94 6.52 -30.92
CA ASP A 144 16.67 6.96 -29.74
C ASP A 144 15.76 7.88 -28.93
N ALA A 145 15.45 7.47 -27.69
CA ALA A 145 14.75 8.30 -26.72
C ALA A 145 15.78 8.97 -25.80
N TYR A 146 15.68 10.29 -25.68
CA TYR A 146 16.59 11.11 -24.87
C TYR A 146 15.91 11.51 -23.57
N PHE A 147 16.59 11.25 -22.45
CA PHE A 147 16.23 11.70 -21.12
C PHE A 147 17.35 12.62 -20.63
N PHE A 148 16.99 13.79 -20.11
CA PHE A 148 17.95 14.82 -19.71
C PHE A 148 18.20 14.84 -18.20
N TYR A 149 17.33 14.19 -17.44
CA TYR A 149 17.41 14.16 -15.98
C TYR A 149 17.42 12.72 -15.48
N ARG A 150 18.03 12.52 -14.31
CA ARG A 150 17.96 11.26 -13.58
C ARG A 150 17.50 11.52 -12.15
N ALA A 151 16.47 10.82 -11.72
CA ALA A 151 15.83 10.96 -10.43
C ALA A 151 15.51 9.60 -9.81
N ALA A 152 14.72 9.55 -8.73
CA ALA A 152 14.24 8.30 -8.15
C ALA A 152 12.71 8.29 -8.04
N MET A 153 12.17 7.07 -8.15
CA MET A 153 10.80 6.75 -7.79
C MET A 153 10.84 5.58 -6.81
N VAL A 154 10.08 5.70 -5.72
CA VAL A 154 9.95 4.65 -4.69
C VAL A 154 8.48 4.32 -4.51
N GLN A 155 8.19 3.02 -4.38
CA GLN A 155 6.85 2.48 -4.17
C GLN A 155 6.83 1.59 -2.94
N SER A 156 5.70 1.52 -2.25
CA SER A 156 5.53 0.54 -1.18
C SER A 156 5.24 -0.85 -1.74
N TRP A 157 5.77 -1.89 -1.08
CA TRP A 157 5.56 -3.30 -1.46
C TRP A 157 4.09 -3.71 -1.43
N ASN A 158 3.33 -3.20 -0.46
CA ASN A 158 1.95 -3.61 -0.25
C ASN A 158 0.99 -3.06 -1.31
N LYS A 159 1.42 -2.12 -2.19
CA LYS A 159 0.59 -1.49 -3.24
C LYS A 159 -0.85 -1.25 -2.77
N PHE A 160 -0.99 -0.65 -1.59
CA PHE A 160 -2.23 -0.68 -0.83
C PHE A 160 -3.39 -0.15 -1.66
N CYS A 161 -4.47 -0.94 -1.77
CA CYS A 161 -5.72 -0.48 -2.35
C CYS A 161 -6.39 0.52 -1.40
N PHE A 162 -6.13 1.81 -1.60
CA PHE A 162 -6.68 2.87 -0.78
C PHE A 162 -8.13 3.20 -1.18
N GLN A 163 -9.10 2.61 -0.47
CA GLN A 163 -10.53 2.88 -0.67
C GLN A 163 -11.11 3.88 0.35
N GLY A 164 -10.36 4.17 1.41
CA GLY A 164 -10.74 5.10 2.46
C GLY A 164 -9.73 5.07 3.62
N GLY A 165 -9.66 6.17 4.36
CA GLY A 165 -8.70 6.35 5.45
C GLY A 165 -8.00 7.71 5.33
N MET A 166 -6.80 7.79 5.89
CA MET A 166 -5.95 8.97 5.83
C MET A 166 -4.53 8.55 5.46
N LEU A 167 -3.89 9.36 4.63
CA LEU A 167 -2.46 9.29 4.36
C LEU A 167 -1.89 10.65 4.74
N GLU A 168 -0.88 10.64 5.61
CA GLU A 168 -0.21 11.85 6.07
C GLU A 168 1.28 11.71 5.76
N VAL A 169 1.86 12.78 5.21
CA VAL A 169 3.28 12.85 4.88
C VAL A 169 3.80 14.21 5.31
N ARG A 170 4.92 14.22 6.03
CA ARG A 170 5.72 15.43 6.23
C ARG A 170 6.77 15.49 5.13
N ALA A 171 6.57 16.38 4.16
CA ALA A 171 7.46 16.52 3.02
C ALA A 171 8.05 17.93 2.97
N GLN A 172 9.32 18.02 2.59
CA GLN A 172 9.95 19.25 2.12
C GLN A 172 10.08 19.14 0.60
N LEU A 173 9.39 20.03 -0.11
CA LEU A 173 9.45 20.05 -1.57
C LEU A 173 10.83 20.55 -2.04
N PRO A 174 11.34 20.02 -3.16
CA PRO A 174 12.56 20.55 -3.76
C PRO A 174 12.34 22.02 -4.13
N GLY A 175 13.30 22.85 -3.76
CA GLY A 175 13.27 24.27 -4.04
C GLY A 175 14.67 24.83 -3.87
N ALA A 176 15.17 25.48 -4.91
CA ALA A 176 16.36 26.29 -4.76
C ALA A 176 15.95 27.52 -3.94
N VAL A 177 16.58 27.67 -2.77
CA VAL A 177 16.38 28.79 -1.82
C VAL A 177 17.50 29.83 -1.95
N SER A 178 18.31 29.71 -3.00
CA SER A 178 19.34 30.69 -3.32
C SER A 178 18.74 31.93 -3.97
N GLU A 179 19.41 33.07 -3.86
CA GLU A 179 19.00 34.29 -4.58
C GLU A 179 18.97 34.07 -6.10
N ALA A 180 19.91 33.26 -6.62
CA ALA A 180 20.01 32.92 -8.05
C ALA A 180 18.79 32.18 -8.61
N SER A 181 18.02 31.48 -7.76
CA SER A 181 16.82 30.77 -8.19
C SER A 181 15.59 31.66 -8.36
N GLY A 182 15.60 32.89 -7.84
CA GLY A 182 14.46 33.79 -7.93
C GLY A 182 13.18 33.30 -7.22
N ASN A 183 13.29 32.25 -6.40
CA ASN A 183 12.21 31.83 -5.53
C ASN A 183 12.12 32.79 -4.33
N PRO A 184 10.92 33.27 -3.98
CA PRO A 184 10.71 34.20 -2.86
C PRO A 184 11.02 33.57 -1.50
#